data_AF-A0A7G6A4A1-F1
#
_entry.id   AF-A0A7G6A4A1-F1
#
_cell.length_a   1.000
_cell.length_b   1.000
_cell.length_c   1.000
_cell.angle_alpha   90.00
_cell.angle_beta   90.00
_cell.angle_gamma   90.00
#
_symmetry.space_group_name_H-M   'P 1'
#
loop_
_entity.id
_entity.type
_entity.pdbx_description
1 polymer ?
#
loop_
_entity_poly.entity_id
_entity_poly.type
_entity_poly.pdbx_seq_one_letter_code
_entity_poly.pdbx_strand_id
1 'polypeptide(L)'
;MMTGPGDQHSFGSRVIQISLNDVRNVFQDVLHHRMTREAADRWAYSIMQASEGKSLEYVPPSEQDRIWAGVMFLLGADLQESPGQYLFSDEAIHDCMLKACGDA
;
A
#
# COMPACT_ATOMS: atom_id res chain seq x y z
N MET A 1 6.30 44.83 -25.58
CA MET A 1 5.80 43.45 -25.77
C MET A 1 6.93 42.51 -25.37
N MET A 2 6.79 41.83 -24.23
CA MET A 2 7.70 40.72 -23.86
C MET A 2 6.84 39.48 -23.70
N THR A 3 6.88 38.58 -24.68
CA THR A 3 6.37 37.22 -24.55
C THR A 3 7.52 36.37 -24.01
N GLY A 4 7.52 36.12 -22.71
CA GLY A 4 8.35 35.07 -22.12
C GLY A 4 7.76 33.69 -22.44
N PRO A 5 8.59 32.66 -22.70
CA PRO A 5 8.08 31.31 -22.87
C PRO A 5 7.59 30.82 -21.52
N GLY A 6 6.31 30.48 -21.42
CA GLY A 6 5.75 29.79 -20.28
C GLY A 6 6.32 28.37 -20.24
N ASP A 7 7.31 28.17 -19.37
CA ASP A 7 7.86 26.86 -19.04
C ASP A 7 6.78 26.01 -18.36
N GLN A 8 6.20 25.12 -19.17
CA GLN A 8 5.91 23.72 -18.91
C GLN A 8 5.99 23.26 -17.44
N HIS A 9 4.84 23.15 -16.79
CA HIS A 9 4.63 22.12 -15.76
C HIS A 9 3.52 21.18 -16.23
N SER A 10 3.89 20.28 -17.15
CA SER A 10 3.19 19.01 -17.25
C SER A 10 3.44 18.27 -15.93
N PHE A 11 2.48 18.32 -15.01
CA PHE A 11 2.41 17.32 -13.95
C PHE A 11 2.12 15.99 -14.66
N GLY A 12 3.18 15.30 -15.07
CA GLY A 12 3.06 13.89 -15.41
C GLY A 12 2.51 13.22 -14.16
N SER A 13 1.21 12.89 -14.17
CA SER A 13 0.61 12.06 -13.14
C SER A 13 1.44 10.80 -13.09
N ARG A 14 2.32 10.68 -12.09
CA ARG A 14 3.16 9.50 -11.95
C ARG A 14 2.23 8.39 -11.53
N VAL A 15 1.90 7.53 -12.47
CA VAL A 15 1.11 6.34 -12.20
C VAL A 15 1.92 5.45 -11.26
N ILE A 16 1.33 5.09 -10.13
CA ILE A 16 1.87 4.14 -9.19
C ILE A 16 1.49 2.75 -9.70
N GLN A 17 2.47 1.88 -9.84
CA GLN A 17 2.24 0.48 -10.17
C GLN A 17 2.40 -0.34 -8.89
N ILE A 18 1.47 -1.26 -8.65
CA ILE A 18 1.49 -2.14 -7.49
C ILE A 18 1.24 -3.58 -7.91
N SER A 19 2.02 -4.50 -7.34
CA SER A 19 1.90 -5.93 -7.53
C SER A 19 1.62 -6.65 -6.21
N LEU A 20 1.24 -7.93 -6.30
CA LEU A 20 1.15 -8.79 -5.11
C LEU A 20 2.50 -8.90 -4.38
N ASN A 21 3.61 -8.82 -5.10
CA ASN A 21 4.92 -8.90 -4.49
C ASN A 21 5.22 -7.66 -3.63
N ASP A 22 4.78 -6.48 -4.06
CA ASP A 22 4.94 -5.25 -3.28
C ASP A 22 4.16 -5.33 -1.97
N VAL A 23 2.91 -5.81 -2.04
CA VAL A 23 2.07 -6.05 -0.86
C VAL A 23 2.72 -7.09 0.07
N ARG A 24 3.21 -8.20 -0.49
CA ARG A 24 3.90 -9.25 0.28
C ARG A 24 5.13 -8.70 1.00
N ASN A 25 5.94 -7.88 0.33
CA ASN A 25 7.14 -7.30 0.92
C ASN A 25 6.79 -6.42 2.14
N VAL A 26 5.73 -5.63 2.05
CA VAL A 26 5.26 -4.82 3.19
C VAL A 26 4.82 -5.70 4.36
N PHE A 27 4.05 -6.76 4.11
CA PHE A 27 3.70 -7.74 5.15
C PHE A 27 4.95 -8.35 5.81
N GLN A 28 5.91 -8.82 5.01
CA GLN A 28 7.14 -9.40 5.51
C GLN A 28 8.00 -8.40 6.28
N ASP A 29 8.03 -7.14 5.86
CA ASP A 29 8.77 -6.10 6.57
C ASP A 29 8.13 -5.76 7.92
N VAL A 30 6.79 -5.79 8.01
CA VAL A 30 6.09 -5.66 9.30
C VAL A 30 6.39 -6.85 10.22
N LEU A 31 6.25 -8.08 9.71
CA LEU A 31 6.48 -9.31 10.47
C LEU A 31 7.93 -9.48 10.93
N HIS A 32 8.89 -8.97 10.16
CA HIS A 32 10.31 -8.99 10.53
C HIS A 32 10.77 -7.70 11.24
N HIS A 33 9.84 -6.82 11.62
CA HIS A 33 10.10 -5.55 12.29
C HIS A 33 11.06 -4.61 11.53
N ARG A 34 11.15 -4.76 10.21
CA ARG A 34 11.87 -3.83 9.30
C ARG A 34 11.03 -2.60 8.96
N MET A 35 9.71 -2.73 9.04
CA MET A 35 8.72 -1.66 8.90
C MET A 35 7.78 -1.70 10.11
N THR A 36 7.42 -0.53 10.65
CA THR A 36 6.43 -0.47 11.72
C THR A 36 5.01 -0.56 11.17
N ARG A 37 4.03 -0.87 12.03
CA ARG A 37 2.62 -0.97 11.62
C ARG A 37 2.07 0.38 11.15
N GLU A 38 2.45 1.47 11.81
CA GLU A 38 2.18 2.86 11.39
C GLU A 38 2.73 3.16 10.00
N ALA A 39 3.94 2.69 9.70
CA ALA A 39 4.58 2.92 8.40
C ALA A 39 3.87 2.13 7.29
N ALA A 40 3.44 0.90 7.59
CA ALA A 40 2.65 0.07 6.68
C ALA A 40 1.24 0.66 6.43
N ASP A 41 0.58 1.17 7.46
CA ASP A 41 -0.70 1.87 7.35
C ASP A 41 -0.58 3.10 6.44
N ARG A 42 0.44 3.94 6.67
CA ARG A 42 0.70 5.12 5.82
C ARG A 42 1.04 4.74 4.38
N TRP A 43 1.77 3.65 4.18
CA TRP A 43 2.02 3.12 2.85
C TRP A 43 0.70 2.74 2.17
N ALA A 44 -0.16 1.97 2.84
CA ALA A 44 -1.45 1.56 2.31
C ALA A 44 -2.38 2.75 2.03
N TYR A 45 -2.38 3.76 2.91
CA TYR A 45 -3.09 5.01 2.71
C TYR A 45 -2.63 5.76 1.46
N SER A 46 -1.33 5.77 1.16
CA SER A 46 -0.81 6.38 -0.08
C SER A 46 -1.29 5.66 -1.35
N ILE A 47 -1.42 4.33 -1.29
CA ILE A 47 -1.98 3.52 -2.39
C ILE A 47 -3.47 3.82 -2.56
N MET A 48 -4.21 3.95 -1.45
CA MET A 48 -5.62 4.34 -1.49
C MET A 48 -5.81 5.71 -2.15
N GLN A 49 -5.02 6.72 -1.76
CA GLN A 49 -5.06 8.04 -2.39
C GLN A 49 -4.75 7.99 -3.89
N ALA A 50 -3.76 7.18 -4.30
CA ALA A 50 -3.45 7.01 -5.72
C ALA A 50 -4.59 6.35 -6.50
N SER A 51 -5.33 5.42 -5.88
CA SER A 51 -6.54 4.82 -6.44
C SER A 51 -7.64 5.86 -6.66
N GLU A 52 -7.92 6.69 -5.65
CA GLU A 52 -8.90 7.78 -5.74
C GLU A 52 -8.53 8.82 -6.81
N GLY A 53 -7.24 9.11 -6.93
CA GLY A 53 -6.67 10.00 -7.95
C GLY A 53 -6.53 9.38 -9.35
N LYS A 54 -7.05 8.16 -9.58
CA LYS A 54 -6.94 7.41 -10.85
C LYS A 54 -5.49 7.30 -11.36
N SER A 55 -4.55 7.25 -10.42
CA SER A 55 -3.10 7.20 -10.67
C SER A 55 -2.50 5.89 -10.14
N LEU A 56 -3.31 4.82 -10.05
CA LEU A 56 -2.89 3.49 -9.59
C LEU A 56 -3.15 2.45 -10.68
N GLU A 57 -2.14 1.63 -10.94
CA GLU A 57 -2.19 0.49 -11.85
C GLU A 57 -1.83 -0.80 -11.11
N TYR A 58 -2.63 -1.84 -11.30
CA TYR A 58 -2.40 -3.17 -10.73
C TYR A 58 -1.62 -4.05 -11.70
N VAL A 59 -0.58 -4.72 -11.23
CA VAL A 59 0.31 -5.55 -12.05
C VAL A 59 0.49 -6.94 -11.43
N PRO A 60 -0.04 -8.00 -12.07
CA PRO A 60 -0.95 -7.98 -13.22
C PRO A 60 -2.36 -7.48 -12.84
N PRO A 61 -3.13 -6.93 -13.80
CA PRO A 61 -4.50 -6.47 -13.54
C PRO A 61 -5.44 -7.57 -13.03
N SER A 62 -5.19 -8.83 -13.41
CA SER A 62 -5.96 -9.99 -12.96
C SER A 62 -5.88 -10.27 -11.46
N GLU A 63 -4.87 -9.71 -10.77
CA GLU A 63 -4.68 -9.87 -9.33
C GLU A 63 -5.17 -8.67 -8.52
N GLN A 64 -5.82 -7.69 -9.17
CA GLN A 64 -6.32 -6.47 -8.55
C GLN A 64 -7.04 -6.72 -7.22
N ASP A 65 -8.00 -7.66 -7.17
CA ASP A 65 -8.79 -7.90 -5.96
C ASP A 65 -7.93 -8.41 -4.80
N ARG A 66 -6.93 -9.25 -5.08
CA ARG A 66 -6.00 -9.79 -4.08
C ARG A 66 -5.04 -8.71 -3.58
N ILE A 67 -4.50 -7.91 -4.50
CA ILE A 67 -3.63 -6.77 -4.19
C ILE A 67 -4.39 -5.78 -3.31
N TRP A 68 -5.60 -5.40 -3.73
CA TRP A 68 -6.43 -4.44 -3.02
C TRP A 68 -6.85 -4.96 -1.65
N ALA A 69 -7.20 -6.24 -1.51
CA ALA A 69 -7.51 -6.84 -0.21
C ALA A 69 -6.33 -6.74 0.77
N GLY A 70 -5.10 -7.00 0.31
CA GLY A 70 -3.91 -6.84 1.14
C GLY A 70 -3.63 -5.38 1.52
N VAL A 71 -3.78 -4.44 0.58
CA VAL A 71 -3.67 -3.00 0.84
C VAL A 71 -4.71 -2.56 1.88
N MET A 72 -5.96 -3.00 1.75
CA MET A 72 -7.04 -2.65 2.69
C MET A 72 -6.85 -3.24 4.08
N PHE A 73 -6.19 -4.39 4.21
CA PHE A 73 -5.83 -4.91 5.54
C PHE A 73 -4.71 -4.09 6.18
N LEU A 74 -3.68 -3.75 5.40
CA LEU A 74 -2.57 -2.91 5.87
C LEU A 74 -3.05 -1.50 6.24
N LEU A 75 -4.10 -1.01 5.56
CA LEU A 75 -4.87 0.17 5.96
C LEU A 75 -5.70 -0.16 7.20
N GLY A 76 -5.13 0.10 8.37
CA GLY A 76 -5.68 -0.30 9.67
C GLY A 76 -4.75 -1.23 10.46
N ALA A 77 -3.57 -1.58 9.94
CA ALA A 77 -2.57 -2.35 10.67
C ALA A 77 -2.09 -1.64 11.96
N ASP A 78 -2.19 -0.31 11.99
CA ASP A 78 -1.87 0.55 13.13
C ASP A 78 -3.02 0.72 14.15
N LEU A 79 -4.19 0.12 13.90
CA LEU A 79 -5.29 0.21 14.86
C LEU A 79 -4.91 -0.47 16.18
N GLN A 80 -5.13 0.25 17.29
CA GLN A 80 -4.81 -0.20 18.64
C GLN A 80 -6.09 -0.32 19.48
N GLU A 81 -6.20 -1.40 20.25
CA GLU A 81 -7.26 -1.57 21.25
C GLU A 81 -6.98 -0.73 22.51
N SER A 82 -5.69 -0.61 22.84
CA SER A 82 -5.18 0.24 23.92
C SER A 82 -3.76 0.68 23.59
N PRO A 83 -3.20 1.72 24.25
CA PRO A 83 -1.85 2.21 23.93
C PRO A 83 -0.80 1.10 23.98
N GLY A 84 -0.18 0.81 22.83
CA GLY A 84 0.83 -0.24 22.67
C GLY A 84 0.29 -1.66 22.44
N GLN A 85 -1.04 -1.84 22.40
CA GLN A 85 -1.70 -3.10 22.08
C GLN A 85 -2.45 -2.96 20.76
N TYR A 86 -1.89 -3.56 19.71
CA TYR A 86 -2.52 -3.57 18.39
C TYR A 86 -3.72 -4.50 18.32
N LEU A 87 -4.70 -4.11 17.51
CA LEU A 87 -5.92 -4.88 17.22
C LEU A 87 -5.62 -6.19 16.48
N PHE A 88 -4.65 -6.17 15.58
CA PHE A 88 -4.26 -7.34 14.80
C PHE A 88 -2.98 -7.95 15.36
N SER A 89 -2.96 -9.24 15.67
CA SER A 89 -1.72 -9.93 16.06
C SER A 89 -0.80 -10.18 14.86
N ASP A 90 0.45 -10.54 15.10
CA ASP A 90 1.38 -10.91 14.03
C ASP A 90 0.89 -12.17 13.28
N GLU A 91 0.21 -13.09 13.95
CA GLU A 91 -0.46 -14.23 13.30
C GLU A 91 -1.57 -13.79 12.34
N ALA A 92 -2.39 -12.80 12.74
CA ALA A 92 -3.43 -12.27 11.86
C ALA A 92 -2.84 -11.58 10.61
N ILE A 93 -1.72 -10.88 10.79
CA ILE A 93 -0.96 -10.25 9.69
C ILE A 93 -0.42 -11.34 8.75
N HIS A 94 0.17 -12.41 9.30
CA HIS A 94 0.68 -13.54 8.54
C HIS A 94 -0.43 -14.28 7.77
N ASP A 95 -1.56 -14.59 8.42
CA ASP A 95 -2.72 -15.23 7.79
C ASP A 95 -3.30 -14.39 6.65
N CYS A 96 -3.34 -13.06 6.82
CA CYS A 96 -3.74 -12.16 5.76
C CYS A 96 -2.77 -12.22 4.57
N MET A 97 -1.46 -12.18 4.84
CA MET A 97 -0.43 -12.31 3.81
C MET A 97 -0.60 -13.60 3.01
N LEU A 98 -0.81 -14.75 3.66
CA LEU A 98 -1.03 -16.03 2.97
C LEU A 98 -2.30 -16.04 2.13
N LYS A 99 -3.41 -15.51 2.64
CA LYS A 99 -4.68 -15.44 1.89
C LYS A 99 -4.59 -14.51 0.68
N ALA A 100 -3.95 -13.34 0.84
CA ALA A 100 -3.83 -12.36 -0.22
C ALA A 100 -2.78 -12.77 -1.25
N CYS A 101 -1.58 -13.14 -0.81
CA CYS A 101 -0.41 -13.33 -1.67
C CYS A 101 -0.12 -14.79 -2.02
N GLY A 102 -0.71 -15.76 -1.31
CA GLY A 102 -0.32 -17.17 -1.39
C GLY A 102 0.96 -17.46 -0.62
N ASP A 103 1.29 -18.75 -0.48
CA ASP A 103 2.58 -19.19 0.06
C ASP A 103 3.73 -18.68 -0.84
N ALA A 104 4.85 -18.32 -0.21
CA ALA A 104 6.06 -17.86 -0.88
C ALA A 104 6.91 -19.02 -1.40
#